data_AF-A0A1Y5XMR6-F1
#
_entry.id   AF-A0A1Y5XMR6-F1
#
_cell.length_a   1.000
_cell.length_b   1.000
_cell.length_c   1.000
_cell.angle_alpha   90.00
_cell.angle_beta   90.00
_cell.angle_gamma   90.00
#
_symmetry.space_group_name_H-M   'P 1'
#
loop_
_entity.id
_entity.type
_entity.pdbx_description
1 polymer ?
#
loop_
_entity_poly.entity_id
_entity_poly.type
_entity_poly.pdbx_seq_one_letter_code
_entity_poly.pdbx_strand_id
1 'polypeptide(L)'
;MAGYKTLAELTSFLTGRDGDIYKVSLRYVGDDPRVSLRESLPTPEEIAQILQKLRRMDERSKHGPWTRTVLSLIAAKPGVRAPDLAASLGRETLPFKADVRKLKELGLTESLEVGYRLSPRGQAVVDDQPTS
;
A
#
# COMPACT_ATOMS: atom_id res chain seq x y z
N MET A 1 27.64 -4.22 20.88
CA MET A 1 28.74 -3.23 20.94
C MET A 1 28.77 -2.56 19.58
N ALA A 2 28.79 -1.24 19.37
CA ALA A 2 28.94 -0.07 20.24
C ALA A 2 28.40 1.20 19.50
N GLY A 3 28.16 2.29 20.25
CA GLY A 3 27.88 3.66 19.77
C GLY A 3 26.39 4.01 19.72
N TYR A 4 25.83 4.99 20.45
CA TYR A 4 26.34 6.11 21.26
C TYR A 4 25.42 6.29 22.48
N LYS A 5 25.93 6.81 23.61
CA LYS A 5 25.25 6.72 24.92
C LYS A 5 24.38 7.92 25.33
N THR A 6 24.37 9.04 24.60
CA THR A 6 23.50 10.18 24.96
C THR A 6 23.11 11.05 23.76
N LEU A 7 21.90 11.63 23.86
CA LEU A 7 21.26 12.51 22.87
C LEU A 7 22.06 13.76 22.48
N ALA A 8 23.02 14.19 23.31
CA ALA A 8 23.78 15.42 23.09
C ALA A 8 24.83 15.30 21.97
N GLU A 9 25.45 14.13 21.78
CA GLU A 9 26.45 13.93 20.71
C GLU A 9 25.81 13.86 19.32
N LEU A 10 24.60 13.31 19.22
CA LEU A 10 23.87 13.21 17.93
C LEU A 10 23.51 14.59 17.37
N THR A 11 23.23 15.56 18.24
CA THR A 11 22.83 16.91 17.84
C THR A 11 23.98 17.69 17.21
N SER A 12 25.22 17.46 17.65
CA SER A 12 26.39 18.17 17.11
C SER A 12 26.86 17.63 15.75
N PHE A 13 26.46 16.42 15.37
CA PHE A 13 26.80 15.84 14.05
C PHE A 13 25.85 16.31 12.94
N LEU A 14 24.65 16.78 13.29
CA LEU A 14 23.59 17.13 12.34
C LEU A 14 23.63 18.60 11.85
N THR A 15 24.48 19.45 12.42
CA THR A 15 24.52 20.88 12.11
C THR A 15 25.45 21.27 10.95
N GLY A 16 26.02 20.31 10.23
CA GLY A 16 27.11 20.57 9.27
C GLY A 16 26.80 20.46 7.78
N ARG A 17 25.56 20.21 7.34
CA ARG A 17 25.28 20.04 5.89
C ARG A 17 23.95 20.66 5.48
N ASP A 18 24.01 21.62 4.55
CA ASP A 18 22.87 22.20 3.84
C ASP A 18 22.29 21.18 2.85
N GLY A 19 20.99 20.93 2.98
CA GLY A 19 20.19 20.02 2.17
C GLY A 19 19.03 19.45 2.99
N ASP A 20 17.82 19.42 2.41
CA ASP A 20 16.60 19.03 3.13
C ASP A 20 16.71 17.63 3.77
N ILE A 21 16.89 17.60 5.08
CA ILE A 21 16.97 16.37 5.87
C ILE A 21 15.55 15.91 6.19
N TYR A 22 15.05 14.91 5.46
CA TYR A 22 13.84 14.20 5.84
C TYR A 22 14.15 13.20 6.95
N LYS A 23 13.76 13.52 8.19
CA LYS A 23 13.88 12.62 9.35
C LYS A 23 12.80 11.52 9.30
N VAL A 24 13.12 10.36 8.73
CA VAL A 24 12.28 9.16 8.87
C VAL A 24 12.54 8.57 10.26
N SER A 25 11.66 8.86 11.22
CA SER A 25 11.71 8.22 12.54
C SER A 25 10.97 6.87 12.48
N LEU A 26 11.72 5.77 12.30
CA LEU A 26 11.19 4.42 12.53
C LEU A 26 11.16 4.15 14.04
N ARG A 27 9.97 4.29 14.63
CA ARG A 27 9.67 3.78 15.97
C ARG A 27 9.10 2.37 15.78
N TYR A 28 9.63 1.37 16.49
CA TYR A 28 9.01 0.05 16.57
C TYR A 28 7.72 0.20 17.40
N VAL A 29 6.57 0.26 16.74
CA VAL A 29 5.24 0.43 17.35
C VAL A 29 4.47 -0.86 17.16
N GLY A 30 4.78 -1.89 17.95
CA GLY A 30 4.03 -3.16 17.93
C GLY A 30 4.03 -3.90 16.59
N ASP A 31 3.12 -4.88 16.45
CA ASP A 31 2.86 -5.53 15.17
C ASP A 31 2.56 -4.49 14.10
N ASP A 32 3.03 -4.75 12.87
CA ASP A 32 2.85 -3.88 11.73
C ASP A 32 1.37 -3.45 11.62
N PRO A 33 1.03 -2.14 11.76
CA PRO A 33 -0.37 -1.68 11.71
C PRO A 33 -1.09 -2.13 10.43
N ARG A 34 -0.34 -2.43 9.37
CA ARG A 34 -0.88 -2.98 8.11
C ARG A 34 -1.41 -4.40 8.25
N VAL A 35 -0.88 -5.21 9.18
CA VAL A 35 -1.37 -6.56 9.49
C VAL A 35 -2.70 -6.46 10.23
N SER A 36 -2.75 -5.66 11.31
CA SER A 36 -3.98 -5.43 12.07
C SER A 36 -5.11 -4.83 11.20
N LEU A 37 -4.78 -3.93 10.27
CA LEU A 37 -5.76 -3.35 9.34
C LEU A 37 -6.31 -4.35 8.31
N ARG A 38 -5.57 -5.39 7.93
CA ARG A 38 -6.06 -6.38 6.94
C ARG A 38 -7.09 -7.31 7.54
N GLU A 39 -6.87 -7.69 8.79
CA GLU A 39 -7.69 -8.67 9.51
C GLU A 39 -9.01 -8.06 10.00
N SER A 40 -9.07 -6.74 10.17
CA SER A 40 -10.30 -6.04 10.56
C SER A 40 -11.18 -5.65 9.37
N LEU A 41 -12.50 -5.84 9.53
CA LEU A 41 -13.46 -5.26 8.61
C LEU A 41 -13.57 -3.75 8.86
N PRO A 42 -13.43 -2.91 7.81
CA PRO A 42 -13.54 -1.46 7.95
C PRO A 42 -14.99 -1.05 8.25
N THR A 43 -15.15 0.03 9.02
CA THR A 43 -16.47 0.69 9.16
C THR A 43 -16.86 1.40 7.86
N PRO A 44 -18.14 1.76 7.66
CA PRO A 44 -18.55 2.54 6.49
C PRO A 44 -17.77 3.86 6.31
N GLU A 45 -17.45 4.55 7.41
CA GLU A 45 -16.65 5.78 7.38
C GLU A 45 -15.21 5.50 6.94
N GLU A 46 -14.63 4.39 7.40
CA GLU A 46 -13.30 3.97 6.95
C GLU A 46 -13.30 3.57 5.47
N ILE A 47 -14.33 2.87 5.00
CA ILE A 47 -14.51 2.55 3.58
C ILE A 47 -14.54 3.85 2.76
N ALA A 48 -15.34 4.84 3.16
CA ALA A 48 -15.40 6.13 2.49
C ALA A 48 -14.03 6.84 2.43
N GLN A 49 -13.25 6.77 3.51
CA GLN A 49 -11.88 7.32 3.53
C GLN A 49 -10.93 6.56 2.59
N ILE A 50 -11.03 5.24 2.53
CA ILE A 50 -10.24 4.43 1.58
C ILE A 50 -10.62 4.81 0.15
N LEU A 51 -11.91 4.85 -0.17
CA LEU A 51 -12.41 5.22 -1.50
C LEU A 51 -11.92 6.61 -1.91
N GLN A 52 -11.88 7.58 -1.00
CA GLN A 52 -11.30 8.89 -1.27
C GLN A 52 -9.80 8.81 -1.58
N LYS A 53 -9.03 7.99 -0.84
CA LYS A 53 -7.60 7.77 -1.13
C LYS A 53 -7.39 7.11 -2.48
N LEU A 54 -8.18 6.09 -2.83
CA LEU A 54 -8.13 5.42 -4.12
C LEU A 54 -8.44 6.40 -5.27
N ARG A 55 -9.49 7.21 -5.13
CA ARG A 55 -9.83 8.26 -6.10
C ARG A 55 -8.67 9.23 -6.33
N ARG A 56 -8.02 9.71 -5.26
CA ARG A 56 -6.84 10.60 -5.38
C ARG A 56 -5.65 9.90 -6.07
N MET A 57 -5.48 8.59 -5.89
CA MET A 57 -4.44 7.83 -6.62
C MET A 57 -4.76 7.74 -8.10
N ASP A 58 -6.03 7.53 -8.45
CA ASP A 58 -6.50 7.48 -9.84
C ASP A 58 -6.38 8.85 -10.53
N GLU A 59 -6.76 9.94 -9.86
CA GLU A 59 -6.65 11.32 -10.38
C GLU A 59 -5.21 11.74 -10.66
N ARG A 60 -4.24 11.24 -9.88
CA ARG A 60 -2.80 11.54 -10.04
C ARG A 60 -2.10 10.59 -11.01
N SER A 61 -2.79 9.55 -11.47
CA SER A 61 -2.21 8.52 -12.34
C SER A 61 -1.99 9.08 -13.74
N LYS A 62 -0.79 8.87 -14.29
CA LYS A 62 -0.47 9.23 -15.69
C LYS A 62 -1.03 8.25 -16.71
N HIS A 63 -1.51 7.09 -16.27
CA HIS A 63 -2.02 6.02 -17.12
C HIS A 63 -3.52 5.75 -16.84
N GLY A 64 -4.24 6.77 -16.37
CA GLY A 64 -5.65 6.71 -16.06
C GLY A 64 -5.99 5.97 -14.75
N PRO A 65 -7.29 5.90 -14.41
CA PRO A 65 -7.78 5.19 -13.23
C PRO A 65 -7.41 3.71 -13.29
N TRP A 66 -6.87 3.19 -12.19
CA TRP A 66 -6.32 1.84 -12.12
C TRP A 66 -6.75 1.08 -10.87
N THR A 67 -7.06 1.78 -9.77
CA THR A 67 -7.22 1.13 -8.46
C THR A 67 -8.33 0.09 -8.45
N ARG A 68 -9.52 0.45 -8.96
CA ARG A 68 -10.68 -0.46 -9.08
C ARG A 68 -10.34 -1.65 -9.98
N THR A 69 -9.83 -1.40 -11.18
CA THR A 69 -9.47 -2.44 -12.14
C THR A 69 -8.52 -3.46 -11.53
N VAL A 70 -7.48 -3.01 -10.81
CA VAL A 70 -6.52 -3.90 -10.16
C VAL A 70 -7.14 -4.65 -8.98
N LEU A 71 -7.94 -4.01 -8.13
CA LEU A 71 -8.63 -4.66 -7.01
C LEU A 71 -9.60 -5.75 -7.50
N SER A 72 -10.44 -5.43 -8.48
CA SER A 72 -11.37 -6.39 -9.09
C SER A 72 -10.63 -7.54 -9.79
N LEU A 73 -9.51 -7.27 -10.46
CA LEU A 73 -8.70 -8.31 -11.09
C LEU A 73 -8.09 -9.27 -10.06
N ILE A 74 -7.58 -8.74 -8.94
CA ILE A 74 -7.04 -9.57 -7.84
C ILE A 74 -8.16 -10.38 -7.17
N ALA A 75 -9.35 -9.80 -7.00
CA ALA A 75 -10.52 -10.49 -6.47
C ALA A 75 -10.92 -11.68 -7.35
N ALA A 76 -10.95 -11.47 -8.67
CA ALA A 76 -11.37 -12.48 -9.64
C ALA A 76 -10.31 -13.57 -9.87
N LYS A 77 -9.03 -13.28 -9.64
CA LYS A 77 -7.90 -14.17 -9.95
C LYS A 77 -6.90 -14.25 -8.78
N PRO A 78 -7.32 -14.71 -7.59
CA PRO A 78 -6.42 -14.84 -6.46
C PRO A 78 -5.31 -15.87 -6.77
N GLY A 79 -4.10 -15.60 -6.32
CA GLY A 79 -2.95 -16.50 -6.50
C GLY A 79 -2.29 -16.45 -7.89
N VAL A 80 -2.79 -15.63 -8.82
CA VAL A 80 -2.15 -15.47 -10.14
C VAL A 80 -0.91 -14.58 -10.04
N ARG A 81 0.16 -14.97 -10.76
CA ARG A 81 1.45 -14.26 -10.70
C ARG A 81 1.30 -12.83 -11.20
N ALA A 82 2.06 -11.92 -10.59
CA ALA A 82 2.06 -10.52 -10.96
C ALA A 82 2.33 -10.24 -12.46
N PRO A 83 3.27 -10.95 -13.15
CA PRO A 83 3.48 -10.75 -14.58
C PRO A 83 2.25 -11.11 -15.42
N ASP A 84 1.54 -12.18 -15.07
CA ASP A 84 0.36 -12.64 -15.81
C ASP A 84 -0.81 -11.68 -15.61
N LEU A 85 -1.00 -11.16 -14.39
CA LEU A 85 -1.97 -10.10 -14.11
C LEU A 85 -1.65 -8.82 -14.89
N ALA A 86 -0.38 -8.39 -14.88
CA ALA A 86 0.07 -7.21 -15.62
C ALA A 86 -0.16 -7.38 -17.13
N ALA A 87 0.20 -8.54 -17.68
CA ALA A 87 -0.01 -8.88 -19.08
C ALA A 87 -1.49 -8.88 -19.47
N SER A 88 -2.39 -9.34 -18.58
CA SER A 88 -3.84 -9.30 -18.84
C SER A 88 -4.42 -7.88 -18.93
N LEU A 89 -3.69 -6.88 -18.41
CA LEU A 89 -4.02 -5.46 -18.52
C LEU A 89 -3.20 -4.75 -19.62
N GLY A 90 -2.37 -5.47 -20.37
CA GLY A 90 -1.42 -4.86 -21.32
C GLY A 90 -0.38 -3.96 -20.65
N ARG A 91 -0.05 -4.22 -19.38
CA ARG A 91 0.87 -3.39 -18.57
C ARG A 91 2.20 -4.11 -18.33
N GLU A 92 3.25 -3.31 -18.17
CA GLU A 92 4.53 -3.80 -17.69
C GLU A 92 4.45 -4.26 -16.22
N THR A 93 5.20 -5.32 -15.88
CA THR A 93 5.15 -5.94 -14.55
C THR A 93 5.64 -5.01 -13.43
N LEU A 94 6.71 -4.23 -13.64
CA LEU A 94 7.28 -3.39 -12.60
C LEU A 94 6.33 -2.26 -12.17
N PRO A 95 5.77 -1.44 -13.08
CA PRO A 95 4.73 -0.48 -12.73
C PRO A 95 3.51 -1.12 -12.05
N PHE A 96 3.07 -2.27 -12.55
CA PHE A 96 1.95 -3.00 -11.94
C PHE A 96 2.25 -3.40 -10.48
N LYS A 97 3.44 -3.95 -10.20
CA LYS A 97 3.85 -4.27 -8.82
C LYS A 97 3.93 -3.04 -7.92
N ALA A 98 4.37 -1.89 -8.45
CA ALA A 98 4.40 -0.63 -7.71
C ALA A 98 2.99 -0.17 -7.32
N ASP A 99 2.01 -0.35 -8.20
CA ASP A 99 0.61 -0.07 -7.92
C ASP A 99 0.03 -1.02 -6.86
N VAL A 100 0.28 -2.33 -7.00
CA VAL A 100 -0.15 -3.31 -5.99
C VAL A 100 0.50 -3.02 -4.62
N ARG A 101 1.73 -2.51 -4.58
CA ARG A 101 2.40 -2.08 -3.34
C ARG A 101 1.64 -0.95 -2.65
N LYS A 102 1.13 0.04 -3.39
CA LYS A 102 0.31 1.15 -2.83
C LYS A 102 -0.99 0.61 -2.23
N LEU A 103 -1.67 -0.33 -2.91
CA LEU A 103 -2.87 -0.99 -2.37
C LEU A 103 -2.55 -1.84 -1.12
N LYS A 104 -1.39 -2.50 -1.11
CA LYS A 104 -0.89 -3.27 0.03
C LYS A 104 -0.69 -2.37 1.26
N GLU A 105 -0.20 -1.15 1.07
CA GLU A 105 0.00 -0.16 2.14
C GLU A 105 -1.30 0.37 2.74
N LEU A 106 -2.39 0.35 1.97
CA LEU A 106 -3.74 0.62 2.46
C LEU A 106 -4.41 -0.59 3.13
N GLY A 107 -3.69 -1.72 3.24
CA GLY A 107 -4.22 -2.95 3.84
C GLY A 107 -5.23 -3.68 2.97
N LEU A 108 -5.28 -3.42 1.65
CA LEU A 108 -6.33 -3.96 0.75
C LEU A 108 -5.94 -5.28 0.06
N THR A 109 -4.65 -5.58 -0.04
CA THR A 109 -4.15 -6.77 -0.75
C THR A 109 -3.11 -7.51 0.07
N GLU A 110 -3.09 -8.83 -0.02
CA GLU A 110 -2.12 -9.73 0.60
C GLU A 110 -1.20 -10.35 -0.44
N SER A 111 0.09 -10.44 -0.08
CA SER A 111 1.07 -11.18 -0.89
C SER A 111 1.02 -12.63 -0.45
N LEU A 112 0.89 -13.52 -1.43
CA LEU A 112 1.00 -14.96 -1.24
C LEU A 112 2.39 -15.41 -1.65
N GLU A 113 2.70 -16.69 -1.45
CA GLU A 113 3.87 -17.32 -2.06
C GLU A 113 3.86 -17.13 -3.59
N VAL A 114 2.67 -17.25 -4.19
CA VAL A 114 2.42 -16.98 -5.60
C VAL A 114 1.29 -15.97 -5.73
N GLY A 115 1.60 -14.80 -6.27
CA GLY A 115 0.59 -13.79 -6.61
C GLY A 115 0.03 -13.00 -5.42
N TYR A 116 -1.22 -12.59 -5.56
CA TYR A 116 -1.93 -11.73 -4.60
C TYR A 116 -3.34 -12.25 -4.32
N ARG A 117 -3.91 -11.83 -3.20
CA ARG A 117 -5.36 -11.89 -2.93
C ARG A 117 -5.82 -10.59 -2.27
N LEU A 118 -7.13 -10.35 -2.22
CA LEU A 118 -7.67 -9.29 -1.36
C LEU A 118 -7.58 -9.69 0.11
N SER A 119 -7.36 -8.71 0.98
CA SER A 119 -7.62 -8.88 2.41
C SER A 119 -9.14 -8.78 2.69
N PRO A 120 -9.62 -9.17 3.89
CA PRO A 120 -10.98 -8.86 4.33
C PRO A 120 -11.36 -7.38 4.13
N ARG A 121 -10.47 -6.46 4.48
CA ARG A 121 -10.64 -5.02 4.23
C ARG A 121 -10.76 -4.67 2.75
N GLY A 122 -9.93 -5.28 1.91
CA GLY A 122 -9.97 -5.10 0.46
C GLY A 122 -11.26 -5.60 -0.17
N GLN A 123 -11.77 -6.74 0.31
CA GLN A 123 -13.03 -7.31 -0.16
C GLN A 123 -14.21 -6.38 0.18
N ALA A 124 -14.28 -5.89 1.42
CA ALA A 124 -15.31 -4.94 1.83
C ALA A 124 -15.33 -3.66 0.97
N VAL A 125 -14.15 -3.17 0.56
CA VAL A 125 -14.04 -2.00 -0.34
C VAL A 125 -14.54 -2.32 -1.74
N VAL A 126 -14.27 -3.52 -2.27
CA VAL A 126 -14.76 -3.92 -3.59
C VAL A 126 -16.28 -4.12 -3.58
N ASP A 127 -16.82 -4.70 -2.52
CA ASP A 127 -18.26 -4.96 -2.38
C ASP A 127 -19.08 -3.66 -2.21
N ASP A 128 -18.50 -2.63 -1.58
CA ASP A 128 -19.11 -1.30 -1.44
C ASP A 128 -19.08 -0.50 -2.76
N GLN A 129 -18.21 -0.86 -3.70
CA GLN A 129 -18.24 -0.23 -5.02
C GLN A 129 -19.34 -0.85 -5.88
N PRO A 130 -20.34 -0.08 -6.35
CA PRO A 130 -21.37 -0.62 -7.21
C PRO A 130 -20.73 -1.22 -8.45
N THR A 131 -21.02 -2.49 -8.73
CA THR A 131 -20.69 -3.17 -9.98
C THR A 131 -21.40 -2.41 -11.10
N SER A 132 -20.67 -1.56 -11.83
CA SER A 132 -21.19 -0.90 -13.04
C SER A 132 -21.39 -1.91 -14.15
#